data_AF-A0A5J5BFM4-F1
#
_entry.id   AF-A0A5J5BFM4-F1
#
_cell.length_a   1.000
_cell.length_b   1.000
_cell.length_c   1.000
_cell.angle_alpha   90.00
_cell.angle_beta   90.00
_cell.angle_gamma   90.00
#
_symmetry.space_group_name_H-M   'P 1'
#
loop_
_entity.id
_entity.type
_entity.pdbx_description
1 polymer ?
#
loop_
_entity_poly.entity_id
_entity_poly.type
_entity_poly.pdbx_seq_one_letter_code
_entity_poly.pdbx_strand_id
1 'polypeptide(L)'
;MHGRYLSIMGSCNGFLCMASERSPNPVIICNPITREQICLPESVPDFSFFDHHIGLGYDLSTMKYKVVRMYMENSEFNRFWIITLGESSWRQLDAPYRVLFWGIVGPIYCEGALYWIIDKVSHSVGNEYILVLDLSDEEFRTIMNPSNIRMPMYNPNLYDGNLQLLNLAGIITLIEDECRLMHVWRVISNRGRNYMVHHYTCDMYVRWNVFSRPVLVSMLGEDSFLLELSHHDDLRSQLFL
;
A
#
# COMPACT_ATOMS: atom_id res chain seq x y z
N MET A 1 -0.04 26.93 -13.37
CA MET A 1 -0.46 26.68 -11.98
C MET A 1 -1.16 25.33 -11.96
N HIS A 2 -0.49 24.26 -11.54
CA HIS A 2 -1.10 22.92 -11.46
C HIS A 2 -1.97 22.88 -10.20
N GLY A 3 -3.28 22.66 -10.35
CA GLY A 3 -4.20 22.54 -9.23
C GLY A 3 -3.74 21.46 -8.25
N ARG A 4 -3.89 21.72 -6.95
CA ARG A 4 -3.70 20.71 -5.90
C ARG A 4 -4.85 19.71 -5.97
N TYR A 5 -4.76 18.74 -6.88
CA TYR A 5 -5.70 17.63 -6.89
C TYR A 5 -5.37 16.71 -5.70
N LEU A 6 -6.40 16.43 -4.90
CA LEU A 6 -6.32 15.42 -3.85
C LEU A 6 -6.69 14.07 -4.45
N SER A 7 -5.90 13.05 -4.17
CA SER A 7 -6.19 11.65 -4.47
C SER A 7 -6.57 10.91 -3.21
N ILE A 8 -7.24 9.77 -3.37
CA ILE A 8 -7.51 8.85 -2.26
C ILE A 8 -6.22 8.07 -2.01
N MET A 9 -5.63 8.25 -0.84
CA MET A 9 -4.39 7.58 -0.42
C MET A 9 -4.65 6.31 0.38
N GLY A 10 -5.83 6.20 1.00
CA GLY A 10 -6.20 5.04 1.79
C GLY A 10 -7.65 5.07 2.24
N SER A 11 -8.13 3.94 2.72
CA SER A 11 -9.46 3.82 3.30
C SER A 11 -9.46 2.89 4.50
N CYS A 12 -10.37 3.14 5.44
CA CYS A 12 -10.56 2.31 6.63
C CYS A 12 -11.99 2.47 7.13
N ASN A 13 -12.70 1.36 7.32
CA ASN A 13 -14.08 1.34 7.87
C ASN A 13 -15.04 2.32 7.17
N GLY A 14 -14.90 2.49 5.84
CA GLY A 14 -15.72 3.41 5.04
C GLY A 14 -15.28 4.88 5.04
N PHE A 15 -14.29 5.26 5.86
CA PHE A 15 -13.65 6.57 5.79
C PHE A 15 -12.56 6.57 4.72
N LEU A 16 -12.41 7.71 4.04
CA LEU A 16 -11.38 7.96 3.03
C LEU A 16 -10.32 8.91 3.60
N CYS A 17 -9.06 8.62 3.31
CA CYS A 17 -7.94 9.52 3.55
C CYS A 17 -7.48 10.11 2.21
N MET A 18 -7.54 11.43 2.10
CA MET A 18 -7.24 12.16 0.87
C MET A 18 -6.09 13.14 1.09
N ALA A 19 -5.13 13.15 0.17
CA ALA A 19 -3.98 14.06 0.19
C ALA A 19 -3.44 14.26 -1.24
N SER A 20 -2.49 15.18 -1.41
CA SER A 20 -1.77 15.34 -2.68
C SER A 20 -0.48 14.55 -2.61
N GLU A 21 -0.12 13.77 -3.63
CA GLU A 21 1.17 13.05 -3.67
C GLU A 21 2.37 14.01 -3.59
N ARG A 22 2.23 15.17 -4.25
CA ARG A 22 3.30 16.17 -4.35
C ARG A 22 3.36 17.16 -3.19
N SER A 23 2.38 17.15 -2.29
CA SER A 23 2.31 18.13 -1.21
C SER A 23 1.89 17.47 0.09
N PRO A 24 2.63 17.68 1.20
CA PRO A 24 2.38 16.96 2.44
C PRO A 24 1.04 17.39 3.07
N ASN A 25 0.50 18.55 2.68
CA ASN A 25 -0.71 19.10 3.27
C ASN A 25 -1.62 19.70 2.18
N PRO A 26 -2.94 19.71 2.38
CA PRO A 26 -3.66 19.16 3.53
C PRO A 26 -3.79 17.63 3.47
N VAL A 27 -4.02 17.01 4.63
CA VAL A 27 -4.53 15.64 4.72
C VAL A 27 -5.93 15.68 5.29
N ILE A 28 -6.87 15.11 4.56
CA ILE A 28 -8.30 15.18 4.87
C ILE A 28 -8.82 13.77 5.10
N ILE A 29 -9.47 13.55 6.23
CA ILE A 29 -10.27 12.35 6.46
C ILE A 29 -11.73 12.69 6.21
N CYS A 30 -12.39 11.92 5.36
CA CYS A 30 -13.76 12.17 4.92
C CYS A 30 -14.62 10.92 5.10
N ASN A 31 -15.83 11.12 5.60
CA ASN A 31 -16.92 10.15 5.47
C ASN A 31 -17.71 10.50 4.18
N PRO A 32 -17.61 9.72 3.10
CA PRO A 32 -18.28 10.05 1.85
C PRO A 32 -19.82 9.98 1.94
N ILE A 33 -20.37 9.27 2.92
CA ILE A 33 -21.82 9.11 3.12
C ILE A 33 -22.38 10.33 3.85
N THR A 34 -21.79 10.70 4.99
CA THR A 34 -22.26 11.85 5.78
C THR A 34 -21.75 13.19 5.26
N ARG A 35 -20.71 13.16 4.40
CA ARG A 35 -19.97 14.32 3.87
C ARG A 35 -19.22 15.10 4.96
N GLU A 36 -19.10 14.54 6.15
CA GLU A 36 -18.28 15.09 7.21
C GLU A 36 -16.81 14.88 6.87
N GLN A 37 -16.02 15.93 7.09
CA GLN A 37 -14.60 15.90 6.84
C GLN A 37 -13.85 16.60 7.96
N ILE A 38 -12.65 16.12 8.25
CA ILE A 38 -11.70 16.78 9.12
C ILE A 38 -10.39 16.98 8.36
N CYS A 39 -9.77 18.14 8.55
CA CYS A 39 -8.39 18.37 8.13
C CYS A 39 -7.47 18.07 9.30
N LEU A 40 -6.45 17.26 9.06
CA LEU A 40 -5.43 16.99 10.08
C LEU A 40 -4.51 18.22 10.24
N PRO A 41 -3.86 18.38 11.41
CA PRO A 41 -2.77 19.33 11.58
C PRO A 41 -1.70 19.17 10.49
N GLU A 42 -1.05 20.28 10.14
CA GLU A 42 0.02 20.23 9.14
C GLU A 42 1.18 19.37 9.64
N SER A 43 1.67 18.48 8.78
CA SER A 43 2.96 17.85 8.96
C SER A 43 3.98 18.64 8.15
N VAL A 44 4.89 19.31 8.85
CA VAL A 44 5.98 20.07 8.23
C VAL A 44 7.26 19.31 8.53
N PRO A 45 7.75 18.47 7.59
CA PRO A 45 9.04 17.81 7.78
C PRO A 45 10.16 18.87 7.77
N ASP A 46 11.17 18.68 8.61
CA ASP A 46 12.40 19.48 8.67
C ASP A 46 13.46 19.02 7.66
N PHE A 47 13.08 18.13 6.73
CA PHE A 47 13.91 17.56 5.68
C PHE A 47 13.22 17.65 4.31
N SER A 48 14.02 17.59 3.25
CA SER A 48 13.50 17.46 1.89
C SER A 48 13.01 16.04 1.63
N PHE A 49 11.88 15.89 0.96
CA PHE A 49 11.37 14.61 0.50
C PHE A 49 10.94 14.72 -0.97
N PHE A 50 10.96 13.58 -1.66
CA PHE A 50 10.55 13.52 -3.06
C PHE A 50 9.06 13.25 -3.21
N ASP A 51 8.54 12.38 -2.34
CA ASP A 51 7.18 11.88 -2.41
C ASP A 51 6.79 11.27 -1.04
N HIS A 52 5.50 10.99 -0.83
CA HIS A 52 5.00 10.37 0.39
C HIS A 52 3.76 9.50 0.17
N HIS A 53 3.58 8.50 1.03
CA HIS A 53 2.37 7.68 1.11
C HIS A 53 1.68 7.88 2.46
N ILE A 54 0.36 7.69 2.48
CA ILE A 54 -0.45 7.81 3.71
C ILE A 54 -1.32 6.58 3.87
N GLY A 55 -1.30 6.00 5.07
CA GLY A 55 -2.20 4.94 5.50
C GLY A 55 -3.17 5.45 6.55
N LEU A 56 -4.44 5.12 6.39
CA LEU A 56 -5.46 5.29 7.41
C LEU A 56 -5.75 3.93 8.03
N GLY A 57 -5.72 3.84 9.35
CA GLY A 57 -6.07 2.63 10.06
C GLY A 57 -6.84 2.91 11.35
N TYR A 58 -7.39 1.85 11.94
CA TYR A 58 -8.17 1.91 13.16
C TYR A 58 -7.46 1.09 14.24
N ASP A 59 -7.10 1.73 15.34
CA ASP A 59 -6.52 1.07 16.50
C ASP A 59 -7.64 0.45 17.34
N LEU A 60 -7.67 -0.88 17.36
CA LEU A 60 -8.68 -1.67 18.07
C LEU A 60 -8.60 -1.54 19.60
N SER A 61 -7.43 -1.16 20.15
CA SER A 61 -7.23 -1.03 21.59
C SER A 61 -7.76 0.29 22.14
N THR A 62 -7.54 1.38 21.41
CA THR A 62 -7.98 2.73 21.81
C THR A 62 -9.28 3.16 21.16
N MET A 63 -9.78 2.38 20.19
CA MET A 63 -10.98 2.65 19.39
C MET A 63 -10.89 3.97 18.61
N LYS A 64 -9.67 4.36 18.21
CA LYS A 64 -9.39 5.60 17.49
C LYS A 64 -8.76 5.31 16.14
N TYR A 65 -9.04 6.19 15.17
CA TYR A 65 -8.31 6.17 13.92
C TYR A 65 -6.92 6.78 14.10
N LYS A 66 -5.95 6.19 13.41
CA LYS A 66 -4.59 6.68 13.29
C LYS A 66 -4.25 6.84 11.82
N VAL A 67 -3.49 7.88 11.52
CA VAL A 67 -3.00 8.17 10.18
C VAL A 67 -1.50 8.09 10.22
N VAL A 68 -0.94 7.24 9.38
CA VAL A 68 0.50 7.03 9.27
C VAL A 68 0.95 7.57 7.93
N ARG A 69 2.00 8.36 7.96
CA ARG A 69 2.61 8.94 6.78
C ARG A 69 4.03 8.42 6.66
N MET A 70 4.39 8.05 5.45
CA MET A 70 5.76 7.70 5.11
C MET A 70 6.30 8.69 4.08
N TYR A 71 7.40 9.35 4.41
CA TYR A 71 8.16 10.18 3.48
C TYR A 71 9.31 9.40 2.85
N MET A 72 9.52 9.60 1.55
CA MET A 72 10.76 9.24 0.88
C MET A 72 11.73 10.44 0.96
N GLU A 73 12.62 10.41 1.96
CA GLU A 73 13.64 11.45 2.13
C GLU A 73 14.67 11.40 1.01
N ASN A 74 15.17 10.20 0.68
CA ASN A 74 16.08 9.97 -0.43
C ASN A 74 16.00 8.52 -0.94
N SER A 75 16.90 8.15 -1.85
CA SER A 75 16.99 6.80 -2.41
C SER A 75 17.32 5.71 -1.39
N GLU A 76 17.67 6.06 -0.15
CA GLU A 76 18.10 5.11 0.88
C GLU A 76 17.15 5.07 2.09
N PHE A 77 16.53 6.18 2.49
CA PHE A 77 15.76 6.26 3.74
C PHE A 77 14.27 6.55 3.54
N ASN A 78 13.44 5.83 4.32
CA ASN A 78 12.04 6.16 4.54
C ASN A 78 11.83 6.63 5.98
N ARG A 79 10.88 7.54 6.16
CA ARG A 79 10.68 8.32 7.36
C ARG A 79 9.20 8.25 7.74
N PHE A 80 8.87 7.68 8.91
CA PHE A 80 7.49 7.40 9.31
C PHE A 80 6.98 8.35 10.39
N TRP A 81 5.78 8.89 10.18
CA TRP A 81 5.08 9.77 11.12
C TRP A 81 3.69 9.21 11.36
N ILE A 82 3.16 9.43 12.55
CA ILE A 82 1.81 9.02 12.91
C ILE A 82 1.10 10.14 13.66
N ILE A 83 -0.21 10.19 13.50
CA ILE A 83 -1.10 11.04 14.29
C ILE A 83 -2.38 10.27 14.60
N THR A 84 -2.84 10.36 15.83
CA THR A 84 -4.17 9.87 16.20
C THR A 84 -5.20 10.96 15.93
N LEU A 85 -6.36 10.62 15.37
CA LEU A 85 -7.43 11.59 15.16
C LEU A 85 -7.82 12.25 16.49
N GLY A 86 -7.78 13.59 16.50
CA GLY A 86 -8.01 14.41 17.69
C GLY A 86 -6.74 14.95 18.37
N GLU A 87 -5.55 14.49 17.95
CA GLU A 87 -4.28 15.06 18.39
C GLU A 87 -3.91 16.33 17.59
N SER A 88 -3.01 17.14 18.14
CA SER A 88 -2.61 18.43 17.57
C SER A 88 -1.35 18.37 16.69
N SER A 89 -0.60 17.27 16.73
CA SER A 89 0.71 17.18 16.07
C SER A 89 1.06 15.76 15.67
N TRP A 90 1.75 15.63 14.55
CA TRP A 90 2.37 14.38 14.13
C TRP A 90 3.61 14.07 14.97
N ARG A 91 3.89 12.79 15.18
CA ARG A 91 5.12 12.32 15.81
C ARG A 91 5.82 11.29 14.93
N GLN A 92 7.14 11.28 15.01
CA GLN A 92 7.97 10.35 14.25
C GLN A 92 7.93 8.95 14.87
N LEU A 93 8.04 7.94 14.03
CA LEU A 93 8.26 6.55 14.37
C LEU A 93 9.57 6.08 13.75
N ASP A 94 10.26 5.18 14.46
CA ASP A 94 11.49 4.55 13.98
C ASP A 94 11.15 3.20 13.33
N ALA A 95 11.28 3.14 12.00
CA ALA A 95 11.01 1.91 11.24
C ALA A 95 12.30 1.13 10.98
N PRO A 96 12.29 -0.22 11.13
CA PRO A 96 13.48 -1.04 10.96
C PRO A 96 13.84 -1.33 9.49
N TYR A 97 12.91 -1.10 8.55
CA TYR A 97 13.09 -1.41 7.13
C TYR A 97 12.61 -0.27 6.24
N ARG A 98 13.29 -0.11 5.11
CA ARG A 98 12.80 0.61 3.95
C ARG A 98 11.70 -0.21 3.26
N VAL A 99 10.66 0.46 2.80
CA VAL A 99 9.54 -0.15 2.09
C VAL A 99 9.51 0.28 0.63
N LEU A 100 8.93 -0.57 -0.21
CA LEU A 100 8.72 -0.24 -1.62
C LEU A 100 7.83 0.98 -1.72
N PHE A 101 8.28 1.93 -2.54
CA PHE A 101 7.62 3.20 -2.74
C PHE A 101 7.02 3.33 -4.16
N TRP A 102 7.49 2.51 -5.10
CA TRP A 102 7.17 2.65 -6.52
C TRP A 102 5.76 2.15 -6.86
N GLY A 103 4.97 3.02 -7.51
CA GLY A 103 3.64 2.68 -8.05
C GLY A 103 2.48 2.84 -7.04
N ILE A 104 1.43 2.05 -7.24
CA ILE A 104 0.14 2.11 -6.49
C ILE A 104 0.27 1.54 -5.06
N VAL A 105 1.45 1.08 -4.64
CA VAL A 105 1.62 0.30 -3.41
C VAL A 105 1.74 1.21 -2.18
N GLY A 106 0.63 1.84 -1.80
CA GLY A 106 0.49 2.47 -0.50
C GLY A 106 0.28 1.44 0.63
N PRO A 107 0.36 1.88 1.90
CA PRO A 107 -0.01 1.04 3.04
C PRO A 107 -1.44 0.52 2.94
N ILE A 108 -1.64 -0.71 3.39
CA ILE A 108 -2.98 -1.30 3.51
C ILE A 108 -3.31 -1.57 4.96
N TYR A 109 -4.54 -1.22 5.33
CA TYR A 109 -5.10 -1.53 6.63
C TYR A 109 -5.75 -2.92 6.64
N CYS A 110 -5.45 -3.70 7.68
CA CYS A 110 -6.11 -4.96 7.98
C CYS A 110 -6.05 -5.24 9.49
N GLU A 111 -7.20 -5.48 10.12
CA GLU A 111 -7.32 -5.97 11.50
C GLU A 111 -6.40 -5.26 12.52
N GLY A 112 -6.45 -3.92 12.56
CA GLY A 112 -5.70 -3.14 13.54
C GLY A 112 -4.24 -2.82 13.17
N ALA A 113 -3.77 -3.23 11.99
CA ALA A 113 -2.40 -2.97 11.54
C ALA A 113 -2.33 -2.39 10.13
N LEU A 114 -1.24 -1.70 9.84
CA LEU A 114 -0.86 -1.27 8.49
C LEU A 114 0.27 -2.14 7.94
N TYR A 115 0.20 -2.44 6.65
CA TYR A 115 1.10 -3.36 5.98
C TYR A 115 1.71 -2.70 4.74
N TRP A 116 3.02 -2.92 4.54
CA TRP A 116 3.79 -2.49 3.38
C TRP A 116 4.65 -3.63 2.85
N ILE A 117 5.02 -3.55 1.58
CA ILE A 117 6.04 -4.44 1.01
C ILE A 117 7.42 -3.85 1.30
N ILE A 118 8.37 -4.66 1.76
CA ILE A 118 9.77 -4.26 2.01
C ILE A 118 10.52 -4.13 0.69
N ASP A 119 11.35 -3.09 0.57
CA ASP A 119 12.23 -2.90 -0.59
C ASP A 119 13.41 -3.88 -0.54
N LYS A 120 13.28 -5.03 -1.21
CA LYS A 120 14.35 -6.05 -1.27
C LYS A 120 15.52 -5.67 -2.18
N VAL A 121 15.41 -4.60 -2.98
CA VAL A 121 16.57 -4.09 -3.73
C VAL A 121 17.55 -3.45 -2.76
N SER A 122 17.04 -2.68 -1.79
CA SER A 122 17.85 -2.12 -0.70
C SER A 122 18.13 -3.13 0.42
N HIS A 123 17.24 -4.09 0.66
CA HIS A 123 17.36 -5.13 1.69
C HIS A 123 17.44 -6.54 1.10
N SER A 124 18.52 -6.81 0.37
CA SER A 124 18.71 -8.09 -0.35
C SER A 124 18.98 -9.30 0.55
N VAL A 125 19.42 -9.08 1.79
CA VAL A 125 19.67 -10.14 2.79
C VAL A 125 18.43 -10.33 3.67
N GLY A 126 18.10 -11.58 4.00
CA GLY A 126 16.96 -11.94 4.86
C GLY A 126 15.70 -12.34 4.08
N ASN A 127 14.73 -12.93 4.78
CA ASN A 127 13.50 -13.50 4.21
C ASN A 127 12.26 -12.67 4.55
N GLU A 128 12.43 -11.46 5.08
CA GLU A 128 11.36 -10.52 5.40
C GLU A 128 10.88 -9.84 4.13
N TYR A 129 9.57 -9.84 3.89
CA TYR A 129 8.97 -9.23 2.69
C TYR A 129 7.87 -8.21 3.01
N ILE A 130 7.26 -8.29 4.20
CA ILE A 130 6.18 -7.41 4.59
C ILE A 130 6.58 -6.73 5.90
N LEU A 131 6.52 -5.40 5.90
CA LEU A 131 6.62 -4.59 7.11
C LEU A 131 5.21 -4.39 7.66
N VAL A 132 5.06 -4.55 8.96
CA VAL A 132 3.79 -4.37 9.67
C VAL A 132 3.99 -3.36 10.77
N LEU A 133 3.09 -2.40 10.86
CA LEU A 133 2.94 -1.51 12.01
C LEU A 133 1.65 -1.90 12.73
N ASP A 134 1.79 -2.46 13.93
CA ASP A 134 0.65 -2.68 14.81
C ASP A 134 0.20 -1.33 15.38
N LEU A 135 -1.06 -0.96 15.19
CA LEU A 135 -1.51 0.38 15.60
C LEU A 135 -1.78 0.48 17.09
N SER A 136 -1.85 -0.62 17.83
CA SER A 136 -2.15 -0.60 19.26
C SER A 136 -0.91 -0.27 20.11
N ASP A 137 0.22 -0.92 19.82
CA ASP A 137 1.50 -0.63 20.49
C ASP A 137 2.45 0.23 19.66
N GLU A 138 2.13 0.43 18.37
CA GLU A 138 2.91 1.25 17.43
C GLU A 138 4.31 0.69 17.19
N GLU A 139 4.44 -0.63 17.33
CA GLU A 139 5.66 -1.35 17.04
C GLU A 139 5.67 -1.86 15.61
N PHE A 140 6.83 -1.73 14.99
CA PHE A 140 7.12 -2.38 13.72
C PHE A 140 7.56 -3.83 13.94
N ARG A 141 7.11 -4.69 13.04
CA ARG A 141 7.58 -6.07 12.91
C ARG A 141 7.54 -6.50 11.47
N THR A 142 8.13 -7.65 11.18
CA THR A 142 8.17 -8.20 9.82
C THR A 142 7.46 -9.53 9.73
N ILE A 143 6.96 -9.82 8.53
CA ILE A 143 6.49 -11.15 8.16
C ILE A 143 7.49 -11.73 7.18
N MET A 144 8.00 -12.91 7.54
CA MET A 144 8.86 -13.70 6.67
C MET A 144 8.01 -14.37 5.60
N ASN A 145 8.48 -14.35 4.35
CA ASN A 145 7.94 -15.20 3.29
C ASN A 145 9.08 -16.11 2.78
N PRO A 146 8.88 -17.44 2.74
CA PRO A 146 9.90 -18.37 2.25
C PRO A 146 10.07 -18.40 0.72
N SER A 147 9.29 -17.62 -0.04
CA SER A 147 9.22 -17.72 -1.50
C SER A 147 10.05 -16.63 -2.21
N ASN A 148 10.64 -16.99 -3.35
CA ASN A 148 11.36 -16.10 -4.28
C ASN A 148 10.41 -15.11 -4.99
N ILE A 149 9.72 -14.24 -4.24
CA ILE A 149 8.89 -13.17 -4.82
C ILE A 149 9.82 -12.29 -5.66
N ARG A 150 9.48 -12.10 -6.94
CA ARG A 150 10.23 -11.21 -7.81
C ARG A 150 9.89 -9.77 -7.45
N MET A 151 10.92 -8.98 -7.16
CA MET A 151 10.73 -7.54 -7.04
C MET A 151 10.63 -6.93 -8.43
N PRO A 152 9.70 -5.99 -8.65
CA PRO A 152 9.65 -5.26 -9.91
C PRO A 152 10.91 -4.39 -10.03
N MET A 153 11.73 -4.65 -11.04
CA MET A 153 12.78 -3.75 -11.50
C MET A 153 12.14 -2.80 -12.51
N TYR A 154 12.11 -1.51 -12.22
CA TYR A 154 11.52 -0.55 -13.14
C TYR A 154 12.29 -0.52 -14.47
N ASN A 155 11.79 -1.25 -15.46
CA ASN A 155 12.26 -1.24 -16.84
C ASN A 155 11.08 -0.98 -17.77
N PRO A 156 10.96 0.22 -18.35
CA PRO A 156 9.80 0.58 -19.18
C PRO A 156 9.72 -0.26 -20.47
N ASN A 157 10.80 -0.94 -20.87
CA ASN A 157 10.87 -1.71 -22.11
C ASN A 157 10.57 -3.21 -21.92
N LEU A 158 10.40 -3.68 -20.67
CA LEU A 158 10.12 -5.08 -20.36
C LEU A 158 8.90 -5.18 -19.46
N TYR A 159 8.11 -6.23 -19.68
CA TYR A 159 7.09 -6.59 -18.71
C TYR A 159 7.79 -7.25 -17.54
N ASP A 160 7.88 -6.55 -16.41
CA ASP A 160 8.55 -7.05 -15.21
C ASP A 160 7.56 -7.45 -14.10
N GLY A 161 6.31 -7.70 -14.49
CA GLY A 161 5.22 -8.00 -13.57
C GLY A 161 4.74 -6.78 -12.79
N ASN A 162 3.65 -6.95 -12.05
CA ASN A 162 3.30 -6.06 -10.94
C ASN A 162 3.32 -6.85 -9.64
N LEU A 163 3.70 -6.15 -8.57
CA LEU A 163 3.62 -6.65 -7.22
C LEU A 163 2.60 -5.81 -6.46
N GLN A 164 1.56 -6.46 -5.96
CA GLN A 164 0.45 -5.81 -5.27
C GLN A 164 0.30 -6.42 -3.88
N LEU A 165 0.08 -5.58 -2.90
CA LEU A 165 -0.42 -5.98 -1.59
C LEU A 165 -1.89 -5.61 -1.57
N LEU A 166 -2.76 -6.45 -1.01
CA LEU A 166 -4.20 -6.21 -0.91
C LEU A 166 -4.74 -6.76 0.41
N ASN A 167 -5.84 -6.20 0.90
CA ASN A 167 -6.67 -6.80 1.94
C ASN A 167 -7.90 -7.43 1.28
N LEU A 168 -7.91 -8.77 1.18
CA LEU A 168 -9.00 -9.53 0.56
C LEU A 168 -9.75 -10.26 1.66
N ALA A 169 -10.93 -9.72 2.03
CA ALA A 169 -11.80 -10.26 3.08
C ALA A 169 -11.10 -10.47 4.44
N GLY A 170 -10.31 -9.48 4.87
CA GLY A 170 -9.58 -9.53 6.16
C GLY A 170 -8.29 -10.33 6.10
N ILE A 171 -7.86 -10.75 4.91
CA ILE A 171 -6.62 -11.51 4.71
C ILE A 171 -5.67 -10.70 3.85
N ILE A 172 -4.50 -10.42 4.41
CA ILE A 172 -3.40 -9.79 3.68
C ILE A 172 -2.95 -10.74 2.57
N THR A 173 -3.00 -10.25 1.35
CA THR A 173 -2.69 -11.03 0.15
C THR A 173 -1.69 -10.29 -0.70
N LEU A 174 -0.56 -10.93 -0.97
CA LEU A 174 0.44 -10.47 -1.92
C LEU A 174 0.18 -11.15 -3.27
N ILE A 175 0.23 -10.37 -4.34
CA ILE A 175 0.04 -10.86 -5.70
C ILE A 175 1.21 -10.40 -6.55
N GLU A 176 1.84 -11.36 -7.21
CA GLU A 176 2.84 -11.13 -8.25
C GLU A 176 2.27 -11.67 -9.54
N ASP A 177 2.22 -10.84 -10.58
CA ASP A 177 1.89 -11.33 -11.92
C ASP A 177 3.17 -11.50 -12.76
N GLU A 178 3.27 -12.64 -13.44
CA GLU A 178 4.37 -13.01 -14.31
C GLU A 178 3.84 -13.35 -15.70
N CYS A 179 3.45 -12.32 -16.47
CA CYS A 179 2.92 -12.35 -17.84
C CYS A 179 1.64 -13.17 -18.04
N ARG A 180 1.65 -14.46 -17.71
CA ARG A 180 0.55 -15.42 -17.81
C ARG A 180 0.14 -15.98 -16.45
N LEU A 181 1.11 -16.14 -15.54
CA LEU A 181 0.85 -16.69 -14.22
C LEU A 181 0.61 -15.57 -13.24
N MET A 182 -0.32 -15.78 -12.32
CA MET A 182 -0.50 -14.94 -11.16
C MET A 182 -0.16 -15.80 -9.94
N HIS A 183 0.79 -15.34 -9.15
CA HIS A 183 1.18 -15.95 -7.89
C HIS A 183 0.46 -15.21 -6.77
N VAL A 184 -0.20 -15.98 -5.90
CA VAL A 184 -1.00 -15.43 -4.79
C VAL A 184 -0.45 -15.99 -3.48
N TRP A 185 -0.03 -15.11 -2.59
CA TRP A 185 0.38 -15.45 -1.22
C TRP A 185 -0.59 -14.84 -0.22
N ARG A 186 -1.30 -15.69 0.51
CA ARG A 186 -2.24 -15.28 1.56
C ARG A 186 -1.58 -15.43 2.92
N VAL A 187 -1.50 -14.32 3.65
CA VAL A 187 -0.88 -14.22 4.96
C VAL A 187 -1.97 -14.29 6.02
N ILE A 188 -2.04 -15.43 6.70
CA ILE A 188 -3.06 -15.73 7.70
C ILE A 188 -2.40 -15.60 9.08
N SER A 189 -2.97 -14.77 9.95
CA SER A 189 -2.52 -14.68 11.34
C SER A 189 -2.89 -15.95 12.10
N ASN A 190 -1.95 -16.47 12.88
CA ASN A 190 -2.17 -17.57 13.81
C ASN A 190 -2.25 -17.05 15.25
N ARG A 191 -2.43 -17.95 16.23
CA ARG A 191 -2.32 -17.60 17.65
C ARG A 191 -0.88 -17.22 17.99
N GLY A 192 -0.71 -16.11 18.72
CA GLY A 192 0.59 -15.44 18.90
C GLY A 192 0.97 -14.69 17.61
N ARG A 193 1.97 -13.78 17.65
CA ARG A 193 2.42 -12.96 16.49
C ARG A 193 3.01 -13.77 15.30
N ASN A 194 2.58 -15.02 15.12
CA ASN A 194 2.96 -15.94 14.07
C ASN A 194 2.01 -15.85 12.87
N TYR A 195 2.54 -16.15 11.70
CA TYR A 195 1.80 -16.13 10.44
C TYR A 195 1.97 -17.45 9.69
N MET A 196 0.92 -17.86 9.01
CA MET A 196 0.96 -18.89 7.97
C MET A 196 0.82 -18.22 6.61
N VAL A 197 1.65 -18.65 5.66
CA VAL A 197 1.58 -18.17 4.28
C VAL A 197 1.13 -19.32 3.39
N HIS A 198 -0.02 -19.15 2.74
CA HIS A 198 -0.51 -20.06 1.71
C HIS A 198 -0.16 -19.49 0.34
N HIS A 199 0.56 -20.27 -0.47
CA HIS A 199 0.91 -19.90 -1.84
C HIS A 199 0.20 -20.80 -2.84
N TYR A 200 -0.30 -20.21 -3.91
CA TYR A 200 -0.79 -20.92 -5.09
C TYR A 200 -0.61 -20.06 -6.34
N THR A 201 -0.74 -20.68 -7.51
CA THR A 201 -0.64 -20.02 -8.81
C THR A 201 -1.92 -20.19 -9.60
N CYS A 202 -2.28 -19.14 -10.34
CA CYS A 202 -3.42 -19.12 -11.24
C CYS A 202 -2.92 -18.83 -12.66
N ASP A 203 -3.39 -19.58 -13.65
CA ASP A 203 -3.23 -19.20 -15.06
C ASP A 203 -4.27 -18.14 -15.38
N MET A 204 -3.83 -16.97 -15.82
CA MET A 204 -4.73 -15.88 -16.20
C MET A 204 -5.39 -16.13 -17.57
N TYR A 205 -4.94 -17.16 -18.30
CA TYR A 205 -5.35 -17.51 -19.67
C TYR A 205 -5.13 -16.41 -20.72
N VAL A 206 -4.57 -15.27 -20.30
CA VAL A 206 -4.19 -14.12 -21.10
C VAL A 206 -2.69 -13.88 -20.90
N ARG A 207 -1.98 -13.47 -21.95
CA ARG A 207 -0.60 -13.01 -21.85
C ARG A 207 -0.57 -11.49 -21.84
N TRP A 208 -0.18 -10.94 -20.70
CA TRP A 208 0.03 -9.51 -20.54
C TRP A 208 1.32 -9.06 -21.22
N ASN A 209 1.33 -7.81 -21.63
CA ASN A 209 2.47 -7.15 -22.24
C ASN A 209 2.65 -5.78 -21.59
N VAL A 210 3.72 -5.06 -21.97
CA VAL A 210 4.07 -3.77 -21.37
C VAL A 210 2.97 -2.71 -21.41
N PHE A 211 1.98 -2.84 -22.32
CA PHE A 211 0.89 -1.88 -22.51
C PHE A 211 -0.41 -2.26 -21.76
N SER A 212 -0.48 -3.44 -21.15
CA SER A 212 -1.67 -3.93 -20.46
C SER A 212 -1.25 -4.52 -19.13
N ARG A 213 -1.45 -3.77 -18.05
CA ARG A 213 -1.08 -4.18 -16.69
C ARG A 213 -2.34 -4.46 -15.89
N PRO A 214 -2.62 -5.73 -15.55
CA PRO A 214 -3.77 -6.06 -14.74
C PRO A 214 -3.52 -5.64 -13.29
N VAL A 215 -4.46 -4.89 -12.72
CA VAL A 215 -4.49 -4.57 -11.30
C VAL A 215 -5.59 -5.42 -10.67
N LEU A 216 -5.27 -6.22 -9.65
CA LEU A 216 -6.29 -6.98 -8.95
C LEU A 216 -7.03 -6.05 -8.01
N VAL A 217 -8.35 -6.00 -8.16
CA VAL A 217 -9.22 -5.16 -7.33
C VAL A 217 -9.85 -5.96 -6.20
N SER A 218 -10.31 -7.19 -6.49
CA SER A 218 -11.05 -8.00 -5.50
C SER A 218 -11.12 -9.48 -5.89
N MET A 219 -11.56 -10.32 -4.95
CA MET A 219 -11.98 -11.71 -5.22
C MET A 219 -13.51 -11.82 -5.14
N LEU A 220 -14.09 -12.48 -6.14
CA LEU A 220 -15.53 -12.79 -6.22
C LEU A 220 -15.85 -14.19 -5.67
N GLY A 221 -14.83 -15.03 -5.47
CA GLY A 221 -14.91 -16.40 -4.95
C GLY A 221 -13.51 -16.97 -4.71
N GLU A 222 -13.39 -18.25 -4.36
CA GLU A 222 -12.09 -18.87 -4.05
C GLU A 222 -11.11 -18.83 -5.24
N ASP A 223 -11.62 -18.99 -6.47
CA ASP A 223 -10.84 -19.00 -7.71
C ASP A 223 -11.31 -17.94 -8.72
N SER A 224 -11.98 -16.88 -8.26
CA SER A 224 -12.55 -15.84 -9.13
C SER A 224 -12.04 -14.46 -8.74
N PHE A 225 -11.40 -13.81 -9.69
CA PHE A 225 -10.67 -12.56 -9.50
C PHE A 225 -11.27 -11.44 -10.35
N LEU A 226 -11.41 -10.25 -9.77
CA LEU A 226 -11.79 -9.04 -10.49
C LEU A 226 -10.52 -8.24 -10.79
N LEU A 227 -10.19 -8.13 -12.07
CA LEU A 227 -9.03 -7.41 -12.56
C LEU A 227 -9.49 -6.11 -13.23
N GLU A 228 -8.89 -4.99 -12.85
CA GLU A 228 -8.96 -3.73 -13.58
C GLU A 228 -7.83 -3.70 -14.61
N LEU A 229 -8.18 -3.34 -15.85
CA LEU A 229 -7.23 -3.21 -16.93
C LEU A 229 -6.99 -1.74 -17.20
N SER A 230 -5.81 -1.27 -16.82
CA SER A 230 -5.34 0.05 -17.24
C SER A 230 -4.49 -0.13 -18.51
N HIS A 231 -4.90 0.57 -19.57
CA HIS A 231 -4.05 0.76 -20.73
C HIS A 231 -3.20 2.00 -20.48
N HIS A 232 -1.89 1.87 -20.66
CA HIS A 232 -0.99 3.01 -20.66
C HIS A 232 -1.17 3.77 -22.00
N ASP A 233 -2.32 4.42 -22.16
CA ASP A 233 -2.52 5.34 -23.28
C ASP A 233 -1.83 6.66 -22.93
N ASP A 234 -0.66 6.86 -23.54
CA ASP A 234 -0.16 8.20 -23.81
C ASP A 234 -1.29 9.00 -24.47
N LEU A 235 -1.86 9.96 -23.74
CA LEU A 235 -2.62 11.11 -24.25
C LEU A 235 -3.27 10.93 -25.63
N ARG A 236 -4.35 10.16 -25.72
CA ARG A 236 -5.47 10.37 -26.65
C ARG A 236 -6.57 9.36 -26.37
N SER A 237 -7.50 9.76 -25.52
CA SER A 237 -8.85 9.21 -25.51
C SER A 237 -9.45 9.30 -26.93
N GLN A 238 -9.57 8.16 -27.61
CA GLN A 238 -10.57 7.98 -28.66
C GLN A 238 -11.61 6.99 -28.15
N LEU A 239 -12.79 7.54 -27.83
CA LEU A 239 -14.03 6.79 -27.67
C LEU A 239 -14.32 6.09 -29.00
N PHE A 240 -14.50 4.77 -28.98
CA PHE A 240 -15.24 4.07 -30.02
C PHE A 240 -16.57 3.61 -29.42
N LEU A 241 -17.65 4.04 -30.10
CA LEU A 241 -19.04 3.63 -29.90
C LEU A 241 -19.22 2.14 -30.22
#